data_AF-A0A1I5UYE1-F1
#
_entry.id   AF-A0A1I5UYE1-F1
#
_cell.length_a   1.000
_cell.length_b   1.000
_cell.length_c   1.000
_cell.angle_alpha   90.00
_cell.angle_beta   90.00
_cell.angle_gamma   90.00
#
_symmetry.space_group_name_H-M   'P 1'
#
loop_
_entity.id
_entity.type
_entity.pdbx_description
1 polymer ?
#
loop_
_entity_poly.entity_id
_entity_poly.type
_entity_poly.pdbx_seq_one_letter_code
_entity_poly.pdbx_strand_id
1 'polypeptide(L)'
;MFLKRHREMTKLHNDRVSALVLVSPGSLFGSAEFSLGRGAARDSQALIGYEVESHEGHLIVIDGFLSDEISDDFEEKIERGLVQAQRAGLVASRIWACDSGAEPFDGWKGLSHGGAPVEFPDQMIAAQCVGSWLGSSGARVTGAWATHDDTGGCVNLVRDALNRTLLRSHATICWSALFSEENLPEDNIEELSEDSDQLSFWKPPCVSSRR
;
A
#
# COMPACT_ATOMS: atom_id res chain seq x y z
N MET A 1 -5.16 -36.51 0.38
CA MET A 1 -6.06 -35.41 0.82
C MET A 1 -5.47 -34.55 1.95
N PHE A 2 -4.74 -35.12 2.92
CA PHE A 2 -4.11 -34.36 4.04
C PHE A 2 -3.07 -33.30 3.62
N LEU A 3 -2.27 -33.56 2.58
CA LEU A 3 -1.24 -32.61 2.10
C LEU A 3 -1.80 -31.33 1.45
N LYS A 4 -3.01 -31.39 0.87
CA LYS A 4 -3.66 -30.22 0.24
C LYS A 4 -4.21 -29.26 1.31
N ARG A 5 -4.88 -29.82 2.33
CA ARG A 5 -5.35 -29.06 3.51
C ARG A 5 -4.20 -28.44 4.31
N HIS A 6 -3.08 -29.13 4.46
CA HIS A 6 -1.92 -28.57 5.16
C HIS A 6 -1.29 -27.41 4.39
N ARG A 7 -1.16 -27.50 3.05
CA ARG A 7 -0.71 -26.38 2.22
C ARG A 7 -1.67 -25.19 2.22
N GLU A 8 -2.98 -25.42 2.17
CA GLU A 8 -3.98 -24.34 2.26
C GLU A 8 -4.01 -23.69 3.65
N MET A 9 -3.90 -24.48 4.73
CA MET A 9 -3.79 -23.91 6.08
C MET A 9 -2.47 -23.18 6.27
N THR A 10 -1.34 -23.68 5.76
CA THR A 10 -0.05 -22.97 5.84
C THR A 10 -0.05 -21.71 4.99
N LYS A 11 -0.76 -21.68 3.84
CA LYS A 11 -0.93 -20.47 3.02
C LYS A 11 -1.80 -19.42 3.73
N LEU A 12 -2.92 -19.83 4.31
CA LEU A 12 -3.79 -18.96 5.12
C LEU A 12 -3.13 -18.52 6.44
N HIS A 13 -2.23 -19.32 7.02
CA HIS A 13 -1.46 -18.94 8.22
C HIS A 13 -0.29 -18.02 7.85
N ASN A 14 0.33 -18.19 6.68
CA ASN A 14 1.34 -17.26 6.17
C ASN A 14 0.75 -15.89 5.80
N ASP A 15 -0.46 -15.86 5.22
CA ASP A 15 -1.14 -14.61 4.86
C ASP A 15 -1.63 -13.85 6.11
N ARG A 16 -1.83 -14.53 7.25
CA ARG A 16 -2.24 -13.91 8.52
C ARG A 16 -1.09 -13.35 9.37
N VAL A 17 0.16 -13.65 9.03
CA VAL A 17 1.36 -13.13 9.73
C VAL A 17 2.24 -12.29 8.80
N SER A 18 1.81 -12.05 7.56
CA SER A 18 2.52 -11.15 6.65
C SER A 18 2.49 -9.72 7.18
N ALA A 19 3.58 -8.99 7.06
CA ALA A 19 3.63 -7.58 7.37
C ALA A 19 2.95 -6.73 6.29
N LEU A 20 2.28 -5.66 6.69
CA LEU A 20 2.00 -4.52 5.83
C LEU A 20 3.03 -3.42 6.11
N VAL A 21 3.70 -2.97 5.05
CA VAL A 21 4.65 -1.86 5.07
C VAL A 21 4.06 -0.71 4.27
N LEU A 22 3.62 0.33 4.95
CA LEU A 22 3.07 1.55 4.36
C LEU A 22 4.20 2.56 4.14
N VAL A 23 4.43 2.96 2.91
CA VAL A 23 5.58 3.79 2.50
C VAL A 23 5.10 5.16 2.05
N SER A 24 5.73 6.21 2.60
CA SER A 24 5.49 7.62 2.29
C SER A 24 4.00 7.98 2.20
N PRO A 25 3.17 7.68 3.22
CA PRO A 25 1.73 7.92 3.17
C PRO A 25 1.36 9.38 2.90
N GLY A 26 2.20 10.35 3.30
CA GLY A 26 2.03 11.77 2.96
C GLY A 26 1.96 12.06 1.45
N SER A 27 2.65 11.27 0.62
CA SER A 27 2.58 11.43 -0.84
C SER A 27 1.19 11.15 -1.40
N LEU A 28 0.33 10.42 -0.68
CA LEU A 28 -1.07 10.23 -1.05
C LEU A 28 -1.89 11.53 -0.97
N PHE A 29 -1.41 12.54 -0.23
CA PHE A 29 -2.12 13.79 0.04
C PHE A 29 -1.53 14.98 -0.71
N GLY A 30 -0.21 15.08 -0.86
CA GLY A 30 0.39 16.15 -1.67
C GLY A 30 0.57 15.78 -3.13
N SER A 31 1.54 14.91 -3.39
CA SER A 31 1.97 14.65 -4.77
C SER A 31 0.92 13.89 -5.59
N ALA A 32 0.08 13.08 -4.95
CA ALA A 32 -0.96 12.32 -5.65
C ALA A 32 -2.06 13.21 -6.25
N GLU A 33 -2.54 14.22 -5.51
CA GLU A 33 -3.56 15.14 -6.03
C GLU A 33 -3.03 15.93 -7.22
N PHE A 34 -1.75 16.30 -7.20
CA PHE A 34 -1.11 16.99 -8.32
C PHE A 34 -0.94 16.09 -9.55
N SER A 35 -0.57 14.82 -9.34
CA SER A 35 -0.20 13.91 -10.44
C SER A 35 -1.41 13.22 -11.08
N LEU A 36 -2.41 12.82 -10.29
CA LEU A 36 -3.55 12.01 -10.74
C LEU A 36 -4.88 12.79 -10.72
N GLY A 37 -4.88 13.97 -10.11
CA GLY A 37 -6.09 14.72 -9.80
C GLY A 37 -6.79 14.24 -8.52
N ARG A 38 -7.61 15.15 -7.95
CA ARG A 38 -8.24 14.96 -6.63
C ARG A 38 -9.16 13.75 -6.52
N GLY A 39 -9.84 13.35 -7.60
CA GLY A 39 -10.75 12.20 -7.57
C GLY A 39 -9.99 10.90 -7.35
N ALA A 40 -9.05 10.60 -8.25
CA ALA A 40 -8.22 9.40 -8.20
C ALA A 40 -7.38 9.34 -6.91
N ALA A 41 -6.78 10.46 -6.49
CA ALA A 41 -6.03 10.52 -5.24
C ALA A 41 -6.88 10.13 -4.02
N ARG A 42 -8.13 10.60 -3.94
CA ARG A 42 -9.06 10.25 -2.85
C ARG A 42 -9.47 8.79 -2.88
N ASP A 43 -9.70 8.22 -4.06
CA ASP A 43 -10.01 6.80 -4.19
C ASP A 43 -8.84 5.95 -3.70
N SER A 44 -7.60 6.30 -4.06
CA SER A 44 -6.39 5.64 -3.55
C SER A 44 -6.22 5.79 -2.04
N GLN A 45 -6.44 7.00 -1.48
CA GLN A 45 -6.43 7.23 -0.04
C GLN A 45 -7.46 6.33 0.68
N ALA A 46 -8.66 6.18 0.12
CA ALA A 46 -9.70 5.34 0.70
C ALA A 46 -9.31 3.86 0.69
N LEU A 47 -8.76 3.37 -0.44
CA LEU A 47 -8.36 1.97 -0.60
C LEU A 47 -7.18 1.60 0.30
N ILE A 48 -6.12 2.42 0.31
CA ILE A 48 -4.95 2.19 1.18
C ILE A 48 -5.37 2.34 2.65
N GLY A 49 -6.20 3.32 2.98
CA GLY A 49 -6.69 3.52 4.33
C GLY A 49 -7.50 2.31 4.84
N TYR A 50 -8.34 1.71 3.98
CA TYR A 50 -9.05 0.48 4.31
C TYR A 50 -8.08 -0.69 4.52
N GLU A 51 -7.05 -0.83 3.68
CA GLU A 51 -6.05 -1.88 3.84
C GLU A 51 -5.29 -1.76 5.17
N VAL A 52 -4.88 -0.55 5.55
CA VAL A 52 -4.21 -0.27 6.83
C VAL A 52 -5.12 -0.63 8.01
N GLU A 53 -6.38 -0.19 7.99
CA GLU A 53 -7.32 -0.40 9.10
C GLU A 53 -7.77 -1.84 9.26
N SER A 54 -7.82 -2.61 8.16
CA SER A 54 -8.25 -4.01 8.17
C SER A 54 -7.11 -5.03 8.30
N HIS A 55 -5.87 -4.57 8.37
CA HIS A 55 -4.71 -5.46 8.46
C HIS A 55 -4.54 -6.05 9.88
N GLU A 56 -4.49 -7.38 9.97
CA GLU A 56 -4.33 -8.11 11.24
C GLU A 56 -2.88 -8.56 11.53
N GLY A 57 -1.93 -8.24 10.65
CA GLY A 57 -0.52 -8.66 10.72
C GLY A 57 0.42 -7.61 11.32
N HIS A 58 1.71 -7.75 11.05
CA HIS A 58 2.70 -6.73 11.42
C HIS A 58 2.40 -5.42 10.67
N LEU A 59 2.49 -4.27 11.32
CA LEU A 59 2.32 -2.98 10.65
C LEU A 59 3.55 -2.10 10.83
N ILE A 60 4.12 -1.69 9.71
CA ILE A 60 5.25 -0.78 9.66
C ILE A 60 4.87 0.40 8.78
N VAL A 61 5.05 1.62 9.28
CA VAL A 61 4.89 2.85 8.53
C VAL A 61 6.25 3.50 8.35
N ILE A 62 6.62 3.78 7.11
CA ILE A 62 7.83 4.50 6.73
C ILE A 62 7.39 5.88 6.22
N ASP A 63 7.46 6.87 7.09
CA ASP A 63 7.16 8.27 6.79
C ASP A 63 8.31 8.92 6.02
N GLY A 64 7.96 9.94 5.23
CA GLY A 64 8.90 10.77 4.49
C GLY A 64 8.46 12.23 4.43
N PHE A 65 9.11 13.02 3.57
CA PHE A 65 8.99 14.48 3.53
C PHE A 65 7.56 15.05 3.62
N LEU A 66 6.59 14.46 2.91
CA LEU A 66 5.21 14.96 2.83
C LEU A 66 4.30 14.48 3.97
N SER A 67 4.85 13.89 5.04
CA SER A 67 4.02 13.26 6.08
C SER A 67 3.25 14.26 6.94
N ASP A 68 3.57 15.56 6.85
CA ASP A 68 2.78 16.66 7.43
C ASP A 68 1.47 16.93 6.67
N GLU A 69 1.31 16.38 5.46
CA GLU A 69 0.10 16.53 4.65
C GLU A 69 -0.93 15.42 4.89
N ILE A 70 -0.62 14.41 5.71
CA ILE A 70 -1.53 13.32 6.04
C ILE A 70 -2.75 13.90 6.76
N SER A 71 -3.96 13.57 6.27
CA SER A 71 -5.18 14.02 6.93
C SER A 71 -5.37 13.35 8.29
N ASP A 72 -5.96 14.07 9.25
CA ASP A 72 -6.28 13.55 10.59
C ASP A 72 -7.02 12.20 10.54
N ASP A 73 -8.00 12.07 9.64
CA ASP A 73 -8.76 10.83 9.45
C ASP A 73 -7.89 9.62 9.03
N PHE A 74 -6.81 9.86 8.27
CA PHE A 74 -5.91 8.81 7.82
C PHE A 74 -4.84 8.52 8.89
N GLU A 75 -4.37 9.57 9.58
CA GLU A 75 -3.52 9.47 10.75
C GLU A 75 -4.15 8.57 11.82
N GLU A 76 -5.44 8.77 12.12
CA GLU A 76 -6.18 7.92 13.05
C GLU A 76 -6.20 6.44 12.61
N LYS A 77 -6.30 6.15 11.31
CA LYS A 77 -6.28 4.77 10.79
C LYS A 77 -4.90 4.14 11.01
N ILE A 78 -3.83 4.89 10.75
CA ILE A 78 -2.45 4.46 11.03
C ILE A 78 -2.31 4.14 12.53
N GLU A 79 -2.70 5.07 13.40
CA GLU A 79 -2.59 4.90 14.84
C GLU A 79 -3.39 3.68 15.34
N ARG A 80 -4.64 3.51 14.87
CA ARG A 80 -5.47 2.34 15.21
C ARG A 80 -4.80 1.04 14.78
N GLY A 81 -4.29 0.96 13.56
CA GLY A 81 -3.60 -0.22 13.05
C GLY A 81 -2.35 -0.57 13.87
N LEU A 82 -1.52 0.44 14.21
CA LEU A 82 -0.32 0.24 15.00
C LEU A 82 -0.64 -0.26 16.41
N VAL A 83 -1.66 0.33 17.05
CA VAL A 83 -2.14 -0.11 18.37
C VAL A 83 -2.65 -1.54 18.33
N GLN A 84 -3.37 -1.94 17.27
CA GLN A 84 -3.87 -3.30 17.11
C GLN A 84 -2.72 -4.31 16.96
N ALA A 85 -1.76 -4.04 16.07
CA ALA A 85 -0.57 -4.89 15.88
C ALA A 85 0.22 -5.03 17.19
N GLN A 86 0.44 -3.92 17.92
CA GLN A 86 1.15 -3.96 19.20
C GLN A 86 0.41 -4.78 20.25
N ARG A 87 -0.92 -4.64 20.36
CA ARG A 87 -1.75 -5.44 21.30
C ARG A 87 -1.74 -6.92 20.97
N ALA A 88 -1.60 -7.28 19.69
CA ALA A 88 -1.44 -8.65 19.23
C ALA A 88 -0.03 -9.21 19.45
N GLY A 89 0.92 -8.42 19.97
CA GLY A 89 2.32 -8.83 20.15
C GLY A 89 3.09 -8.91 18.83
N LEU A 90 2.61 -8.24 17.78
CA LEU A 90 3.23 -8.18 16.47
C LEU A 90 4.17 -6.95 16.39
N VAL A 91 5.10 -6.97 15.43
CA VAL A 91 5.88 -5.78 15.05
C VAL A 91 4.91 -4.65 14.66
N ALA A 92 4.99 -3.56 15.41
CA ALA A 92 4.33 -2.29 15.15
C ALA A 92 5.40 -1.19 15.17
N SER A 93 5.57 -0.45 14.10
CA SER A 93 6.55 0.63 14.03
C SER A 93 6.11 1.75 13.12
N ARG A 94 6.50 2.97 13.48
CA ARG A 94 6.39 4.16 12.65
C ARG A 94 7.73 4.86 12.67
N ILE A 95 8.36 4.89 11.51
CA ILE A 95 9.75 5.33 11.35
C ILE A 95 9.82 6.41 10.28
N TRP A 96 10.74 7.35 10.46
CA TRP A 96 11.06 8.37 9.48
C TRP A 96 12.24 7.92 8.63
N ALA A 97 12.08 7.96 7.32
CA ALA A 97 13.16 7.68 6.39
C ALA A 97 12.89 8.39 5.06
N CYS A 98 13.72 9.37 4.73
CA CYS A 98 13.52 10.19 3.54
C CYS A 98 14.80 10.35 2.74
N ASP A 99 14.79 9.90 1.47
CA ASP A 99 15.97 9.90 0.59
C ASP A 99 16.49 11.30 0.26
N SER A 100 15.68 12.36 0.47
CA SER A 100 16.11 13.75 0.32
C SER A 100 16.95 14.25 1.49
N GLY A 101 17.09 13.47 2.57
CA GLY A 101 17.73 13.87 3.82
C GLY A 101 16.89 14.83 4.65
N ALA A 102 15.60 14.98 4.35
CA ALA A 102 14.69 15.77 5.17
C ALA A 102 14.56 15.17 6.58
N GLU A 103 14.61 16.03 7.59
CA GLU A 103 14.33 15.67 8.97
C GLU A 103 12.82 15.57 9.22
N PRO A 104 12.37 14.82 10.24
CA PRO A 104 10.97 14.82 10.67
C PRO A 104 10.47 16.24 10.95
N PHE A 105 9.22 16.52 10.56
CA PHE A 105 8.59 17.80 10.88
C PHE A 105 8.28 17.93 12.38
N ASP A 106 8.13 19.17 12.85
CA ASP A 106 7.80 19.47 14.24
C ASP A 106 6.47 18.80 14.65
N GLY A 107 6.54 17.91 15.64
CA GLY A 107 5.37 17.20 16.15
C GLY A 107 5.14 15.83 15.53
N TRP A 108 5.99 15.39 14.58
CA TRP A 108 6.01 14.00 14.13
C TRP A 108 6.25 13.04 15.30
N LYS A 109 5.53 11.91 15.30
CA LYS A 109 5.57 10.90 16.38
C LYS A 109 5.96 9.54 15.84
N GLY A 110 7.22 9.17 16.06
CA GLY A 110 7.68 7.81 15.80
C GLY A 110 7.12 6.78 16.79
N LEU A 111 7.12 5.51 16.37
CA LEU A 111 6.82 4.36 17.21
C LEU A 111 7.92 3.31 17.01
N SER A 112 8.64 3.00 18.10
CA SER A 112 9.73 2.04 18.08
C SER A 112 9.25 0.60 18.36
N HIS A 113 9.70 -0.37 17.58
CA HIS A 113 9.63 -1.78 17.95
C HIS A 113 10.86 -2.18 18.76
N GLY A 114 10.66 -2.59 20.02
CA GLY A 114 11.72 -3.16 20.85
C GLY A 114 12.90 -2.22 21.17
N GLY A 115 12.69 -0.91 21.09
CA GLY A 115 13.75 0.09 21.32
C GLY A 115 14.65 0.34 20.09
N ALA A 116 14.26 -0.17 18.92
CA ALA A 116 14.93 0.14 17.66
C ALA A 116 14.83 1.65 17.31
N PRO A 117 15.76 2.18 16.50
CA PRO A 117 15.69 3.55 16.00
C PRO A 117 14.36 3.82 15.28
N VAL A 118 13.85 5.04 15.45
CA VAL A 118 12.67 5.53 14.72
C VAL A 118 13.03 6.44 13.56
N GLU A 119 14.31 6.77 13.41
CA GLU A 119 14.80 7.63 12.34
C GLU A 119 15.94 6.93 11.61
N PHE A 120 15.88 6.99 10.27
CA PHE A 120 16.86 6.41 9.37
C PHE A 120 17.24 7.44 8.31
N PRO A 121 18.49 7.40 7.81
CA PRO A 121 18.98 8.36 6.82
C PRO A 121 18.28 8.24 5.46
N ASP A 122 17.81 7.05 5.09
CA ASP A 122 17.11 6.78 3.84
C ASP A 122 16.16 5.57 3.98
N GLN A 123 15.19 5.48 3.06
CA GLN A 123 14.14 4.46 3.13
C GLN A 123 14.66 3.03 2.88
N MET A 124 15.77 2.88 2.16
CA MET A 124 16.35 1.56 1.88
C MET A 124 17.03 0.98 3.12
N ILE A 125 17.75 1.79 3.90
CA ILE A 125 18.35 1.39 5.18
C ILE A 125 17.24 1.07 6.18
N ALA A 126 16.20 1.89 6.24
CA ALA A 126 15.02 1.63 7.06
C ALA A 126 14.39 0.28 6.72
N ALA A 127 14.12 0.02 5.44
CA ALA A 127 13.54 -1.23 4.94
C ALA A 127 14.42 -2.45 5.23
N GLN A 128 15.74 -2.34 5.11
CA GLN A 128 16.66 -3.42 5.47
C GLN A 128 16.59 -3.76 6.96
N CYS A 129 16.52 -2.73 7.82
CA CYS A 129 16.35 -2.90 9.26
C CYS A 129 15.01 -3.57 9.58
N VAL A 130 13.91 -3.10 8.97
CA VAL A 130 12.58 -3.69 9.09
C VAL A 130 12.58 -5.17 8.71
N GLY A 131 13.23 -5.55 7.61
CA GLY A 131 13.32 -6.96 7.20
C GLY A 131 13.96 -7.86 8.27
N SER A 132 14.91 -7.33 9.06
CA SER A 132 15.49 -8.06 10.20
C SER A 132 14.50 -8.29 11.35
N TRP A 133 13.56 -7.35 11.57
CA TRP A 133 12.52 -7.47 12.60
C TRP A 133 11.45 -8.49 12.21
N LEU A 134 11.12 -8.56 10.91
CA LEU A 134 10.12 -9.46 10.37
C LEU A 134 10.58 -10.92 10.34
N GLY A 135 11.89 -11.17 10.36
CA GLY A 135 12.47 -12.51 10.43
C GLY A 135 12.08 -13.39 9.23
N SER A 136 11.14 -14.31 9.44
CA SER A 136 10.63 -15.21 8.38
C SER A 136 9.25 -14.80 7.84
N SER A 137 8.64 -13.73 8.35
CA SER A 137 7.36 -13.22 7.85
C SER A 137 7.54 -12.61 6.46
N GLY A 138 6.60 -12.88 5.54
CA GLY A 138 6.53 -12.13 4.28
C GLY A 138 6.08 -10.69 4.52
N ALA A 139 6.22 -9.86 3.49
CA ALA A 139 5.79 -8.46 3.55
C ALA A 139 4.95 -8.08 2.33
N ARG A 140 4.05 -7.13 2.54
CA ARG A 140 3.24 -6.48 1.54
C ARG A 140 3.51 -4.99 1.64
N VAL A 141 3.94 -4.37 0.55
CA VAL A 141 4.36 -2.97 0.53
C VAL A 141 3.31 -2.15 -0.21
N THR A 142 2.81 -1.09 0.41
CA THR A 142 1.81 -0.19 -0.14
C THR A 142 2.19 1.27 0.16
N GLY A 143 1.36 2.22 -0.25
CA GLY A 143 1.62 3.66 -0.12
C GLY A 143 1.97 4.28 -1.47
N ALA A 144 2.90 5.23 -1.50
CA ALA A 144 3.31 5.89 -2.73
C ALA A 144 4.82 6.13 -2.78
N TRP A 145 5.47 6.13 -3.95
CA TRP A 145 4.95 5.77 -5.28
C TRP A 145 5.48 4.42 -5.72
N ALA A 146 4.78 3.78 -6.66
CA ALA A 146 5.25 2.60 -7.37
C ALA A 146 5.27 2.77 -8.89
N THR A 147 6.06 1.97 -9.60
CA THR A 147 5.96 1.81 -11.07
C THR A 147 5.66 0.36 -11.45
N HIS A 148 4.95 0.15 -12.56
CA HIS A 148 4.55 -1.18 -13.03
C HIS A 148 5.71 -1.98 -13.63
N ASP A 149 6.70 -1.30 -14.19
CA ASP A 149 7.91 -1.88 -14.79
C ASP A 149 9.01 -2.18 -13.76
N ASP A 150 8.73 -1.97 -12.47
CA ASP A 150 9.67 -2.14 -11.36
C ASP A 150 10.93 -1.26 -11.43
N THR A 151 10.92 -0.20 -12.25
CA THR A 151 12.11 0.65 -12.42
C THR A 151 12.23 1.78 -11.41
N GLY A 152 11.15 2.16 -10.71
CA GLY A 152 11.15 3.32 -9.83
C GLY A 152 10.06 3.36 -8.78
N GLY A 153 10.12 4.39 -7.93
CA GLY A 153 9.17 4.63 -6.85
C GLY A 153 9.61 4.10 -5.48
N CYS A 154 9.28 4.87 -4.44
CA CYS A 154 9.60 4.54 -3.04
C CYS A 154 9.10 3.14 -2.63
N VAL A 155 7.90 2.75 -3.07
CA VAL A 155 7.32 1.44 -2.78
C VAL A 155 8.14 0.31 -3.43
N ASN A 156 8.57 0.45 -4.68
CA ASN A 156 9.43 -0.54 -5.35
C ASN A 156 10.79 -0.65 -4.66
N LEU A 157 11.42 0.50 -4.34
CA LEU A 157 12.71 0.54 -3.66
C LEU A 157 12.66 -0.13 -2.26
N VAL A 158 11.62 0.15 -1.48
CA VAL A 158 11.40 -0.49 -0.17
C VAL A 158 11.15 -1.98 -0.31
N ARG A 159 10.32 -2.40 -1.27
CA ARG A 159 10.10 -3.84 -1.56
C ARG A 159 11.42 -4.53 -1.89
N ASP A 160 12.25 -3.94 -2.75
CA ASP A 160 13.53 -4.53 -3.15
C ASP A 160 14.51 -4.60 -1.99
N ALA A 161 14.57 -3.56 -1.17
CA ALA A 161 15.38 -3.54 0.04
C ALA A 161 14.95 -4.62 1.05
N LEU A 162 13.65 -4.83 1.26
CA LEU A 162 13.11 -5.92 2.08
C LEU A 162 13.49 -7.30 1.51
N ASN A 163 13.35 -7.48 0.20
CA ASN A 163 13.67 -8.76 -0.46
C ASN A 163 15.16 -9.14 -0.36
N ARG A 164 16.06 -8.18 -0.10
CA ARG A 164 17.48 -8.46 0.16
C ARG A 164 17.75 -8.99 1.57
N THR A 165 16.85 -8.77 2.52
CA THR A 165 17.05 -9.11 3.94
C THR A 165 16.11 -10.20 4.45
N LEU A 166 14.94 -10.37 3.84
CA LEU A 166 14.00 -11.44 4.19
C LEU A 166 14.61 -12.81 3.84
N LEU A 167 14.87 -13.62 4.87
CA LEU A 167 15.66 -14.85 4.73
C LEU A 167 14.89 -16.03 4.09
N ARG A 168 13.57 -16.06 4.25
CA ARG A 168 12.72 -17.22 3.89
C ARG A 168 11.40 -16.86 3.23
N SER A 169 11.17 -15.56 3.05
CA SER A 169 9.95 -14.98 2.51
C SER A 169 10.31 -13.84 1.58
N HIS A 170 9.30 -13.27 0.92
CA HIS A 170 9.47 -12.15 0.01
C HIS A 170 8.48 -11.03 0.37
N ALA A 171 8.84 -9.84 -0.08
CA ALA A 171 8.00 -8.66 -0.12
C ALA A 171 7.35 -8.56 -1.51
N THR A 172 6.04 -8.31 -1.54
CA THR A 172 5.27 -8.00 -2.76
C THR A 172 4.66 -6.61 -2.67
N ILE A 173 4.45 -5.93 -3.80
CA ILE A 173 3.70 -4.67 -3.82
C ILE A 173 2.20 -4.99 -3.77
N CYS A 174 1.45 -4.27 -2.94
CA CYS A 174 0.00 -4.36 -2.91
C CYS A 174 -0.62 -3.78 -4.18
N TRP A 175 -1.72 -4.36 -4.62
CA TRP A 175 -2.52 -3.80 -5.72
C TRP A 175 -3.06 -2.39 -5.40
N SER A 176 -3.20 -2.06 -4.12
CA SER A 176 -3.65 -0.76 -3.61
C SER A 176 -2.56 0.31 -3.63
N ALA A 177 -1.29 -0.06 -3.87
CA ALA A 177 -0.21 0.92 -3.95
C ALA A 177 -0.49 1.96 -5.04
N LEU A 178 -0.02 3.17 -4.83
CA LEU A 178 -0.19 4.24 -5.80
C LEU A 178 0.86 4.14 -6.90
N PHE A 179 0.44 3.78 -8.11
CA PHE A 179 1.30 3.68 -9.28
C PHE A 179 1.37 5.01 -10.04
N SER A 180 2.56 5.40 -10.51
CA SER A 180 2.68 6.49 -11.48
C SER A 180 2.21 6.03 -12.86
N GLU A 181 1.47 6.90 -13.56
CA GLU A 181 0.91 6.59 -14.88
C GLU A 181 1.95 6.56 -16.02
N GLU A 182 3.21 6.92 -15.74
CA GLU A 182 4.23 7.14 -16.80
C GLU A 182 4.60 5.88 -17.61
N ASN A 183 4.16 4.68 -17.22
CA ASN A 183 4.46 3.44 -17.94
C ASN A 183 3.30 2.42 -17.87
N LEU A 184 2.08 2.82 -18.23
CA LEU A 184 1.18 1.81 -18.79
C LEU A 184 1.81 1.40 -20.13
N PRO A 185 2.10 0.11 -20.39
CA PRO A 185 2.39 -0.30 -21.75
C PRO A 185 1.23 0.21 -22.60
N GLU A 186 1.54 0.91 -23.69
CA GLU A 186 0.58 1.17 -24.75
C GLU A 186 0.15 -0.20 -25.29
N ASP A 187 -0.78 -0.86 -24.60
CA ASP A 187 -1.42 -2.05 -25.10
C ASP A 187 -2.13 -1.59 -26.37
N ASN A 188 -1.58 -2.07 -27.48
CA ASN A 188 -2.14 -2.05 -28.82
C ASN A 188 -3.66 -1.89 -28.77
N ILE A 189 -4.13 -0.69 -29.02
CA ILE A 189 -5.46 -0.48 -29.57
C ILE A 189 -5.36 -1.03 -30.99
N GLU A 190 -5.42 -2.36 -31.13
CA GLU A 190 -5.92 -2.95 -32.36
C GLU A 190 -7.34 -2.40 -32.50
N GLU A 191 -7.50 -1.48 -33.45
CA GLU A 191 -8.78 -1.08 -33.99
C GLU A 191 -9.60 -2.35 -34.27
N LEU A 192 -10.51 -2.69 -33.35
CA LEU A 192 -11.73 -3.40 -33.71
C LEU A 192 -12.60 -2.42 -34.50
N SER A 193 -12.15 -2.15 -35.71
CA SER A 193 -13.01 -1.77 -36.81
C SER A 193 -13.81 -3.00 -37.22
N GLU A 194 -15.06 -2.72 -37.60
CA GLU A 194 -16.03 -3.59 -38.25
C GLU A 194 -17.05 -4.33 -37.34
N ASP A 195 -18.30 -3.93 -37.59
CA ASP A 195 -19.57 -4.62 -37.40
C ASP A 195 -20.22 -4.68 -36.01
N SER A 196 -21.02 -3.65 -35.71
CA SER A 196 -22.35 -3.87 -35.11
C SER A 196 -23.32 -2.72 -35.38
N ASP A 197 -23.69 -2.56 -36.65
CA ASP A 197 -25.05 -2.15 -36.99
C ASP A 197 -26.02 -3.22 -36.46
N GLN A 198 -26.58 -3.00 -35.27
CA GLN A 198 -27.91 -3.43 -34.82
C GLN A 198 -28.00 -3.37 -33.30
N LEU A 199 -28.67 -2.35 -32.76
CA LEU A 199 -29.55 -2.42 -31.58
C LEU A 199 -30.21 -1.06 -31.33
N SER A 200 -31.07 -0.63 -32.26
CA SER A 200 -32.14 0.31 -31.94
C SER A 200 -33.47 -0.41 -32.15
N PHE A 201 -34.03 -0.99 -31.10
CA PHE A 201 -35.48 -1.22 -30.95
C PHE A 201 -35.69 -1.90 -29.61
N TRP A 202 -36.14 -1.15 -28.60
CA TRP A 202 -37.18 -1.59 -27.67
C TRP A 202 -37.65 -0.35 -26.88
N LYS A 203 -38.80 0.20 -27.27
CA LYS A 203 -39.56 1.17 -26.48
C LYS A 203 -40.43 0.40 -25.46
N PRO A 204 -40.48 0.79 -24.18
CA PRO A 204 -41.45 0.22 -23.26
C PRO A 204 -42.87 0.69 -23.60
N PRO A 205 -43.91 -0.17 -23.51
CA PRO A 205 -45.27 0.23 -23.82
C PRO A 205 -45.86 1.09 -22.70
N CYS A 206 -46.37 2.27 -23.09
CA CYS A 206 -47.33 3.02 -22.32
C CYS A 206 -48.59 2.18 -22.09
N VAL A 207 -49.00 2.01 -20.83
CA VAL A 207 -50.37 1.62 -20.49
C VAL A 207 -51.02 2.77 -19.76
N SER A 208 -51.96 3.41 -20.47
CA SER A 208 -52.97 4.26 -19.87
C SER A 208 -54.17 3.39 -19.50
N SER A 209 -54.72 3.58 -18.31
CA SER A 209 -56.16 3.42 -18.12
C SER A 209 -56.61 4.24 -16.92
N ARG A 210 -57.35 5.31 -17.23
CA ARG A 210 -58.26 5.99 -16.32
C ARG A 210 -59.30 5.00 -15.78
N ARG A 211 -59.65 5.12 -14.51
CA ARG A 211 -61.01 5.45 -14.05
C ARG A 211 -60.91 6.28 -12.79
#